data_AF-A0A534U5K1-F1
#
_entry.id   AF-A0A534U5K1-F1
#
_cell.length_a   1.000
_cell.length_b   1.000
_cell.length_c   1.000
_cell.angle_alpha   90.00
_cell.angle_beta   90.00
_cell.angle_gamma   90.00
#
_symmetry.space_group_name_H-M   'P 1'
#
loop_
_entity.id
_entity.type
_entity.pdbx_description
1 polymer ?
#
loop_
_entity_poly.entity_id
_entity_poly.type
_entity_poly.pdbx_seq_one_letter_code
_entity_poly.pdbx_strand_id
1 'polypeptide(L)'
;MKYKCISADSHLEIRPDRYAKRVAVKYRDRAPKVITLEDGTLAVLQEGQPLERLISNISCGLPYEERRPFDPLPGENYESSPGTGSPEQRLREQDKDGVDAEILFPGNVGPGFWRGIGNDDAYKAVVRAYNDWLAEEYCCCAPER
;
A
#
# COMPACT_ATOMS: atom_id res chain seq x y z
N MET A 1 20.62 -8.65 -18.16
CA MET A 1 20.10 -9.50 -17.07
C MET A 1 19.31 -10.66 -17.65
N LYS A 2 19.22 -11.79 -16.94
CA LYS A 2 18.36 -12.92 -17.31
C LYS A 2 17.42 -13.20 -16.14
N TYR A 3 16.16 -12.81 -16.28
CA TYR A 3 15.10 -13.12 -15.32
C TYR A 3 14.69 -14.60 -15.47
N LYS A 4 14.47 -15.28 -14.34
CA LYS A 4 13.95 -16.65 -14.25
C LYS A 4 12.50 -16.69 -13.79
N CYS A 5 12.13 -15.86 -12.81
CA CYS A 5 10.78 -15.74 -12.29
C CYS A 5 10.37 -14.26 -12.27
N ILE A 6 9.28 -13.94 -12.96
CA ILE A 6 8.67 -12.60 -12.93
C ILE A 6 7.27 -12.75 -12.36
N SER A 7 7.00 -12.06 -11.27
CA SER A 7 5.65 -11.96 -10.73
C SER A 7 4.85 -10.97 -11.58
N ALA A 8 3.86 -11.49 -12.32
CA ALA A 8 3.00 -10.66 -13.16
C ALA A 8 1.90 -9.92 -12.37
N ASP A 9 1.72 -10.28 -11.10
CA ASP A 9 0.68 -9.72 -10.24
C ASP A 9 1.17 -9.66 -8.79
N SER A 10 1.44 -8.46 -8.31
CA SER A 10 1.84 -8.20 -6.93
C SER A 10 1.24 -6.89 -6.48
N HIS A 11 0.88 -6.82 -5.20
CA HIS A 11 0.22 -5.65 -4.63
C HIS A 11 1.13 -4.98 -3.59
N LEU A 12 1.19 -3.66 -3.65
CA LEU A 12 1.89 -2.83 -2.69
C LEU A 12 0.91 -2.21 -1.70
N GLU A 13 0.77 -2.85 -0.54
CA GLU A 13 -0.03 -2.35 0.59
C GLU A 13 0.75 -1.28 1.37
N ILE A 14 0.57 -0.01 0.98
CA ILE A 14 1.29 1.12 1.55
C ILE A 14 0.38 2.11 2.30
N ARG A 15 0.87 2.64 3.42
CA ARG A 15 0.20 3.74 4.13
C ARG A 15 0.11 5.00 3.27
N PRO A 16 -1.06 5.67 3.22
CA PRO A 16 -1.23 6.92 2.48
C PRO A 16 -0.31 8.07 2.88
N ASP A 17 0.14 8.14 4.13
CA ASP A 17 1.02 9.20 4.60
C ASP A 17 2.42 9.19 3.97
N ARG A 18 2.79 8.09 3.29
CA ARG A 18 4.02 7.99 2.47
C ARG A 18 3.97 8.90 1.24
N TYR A 19 2.79 9.06 0.62
CA TYR A 19 2.62 9.90 -0.57
C TYR A 19 1.76 11.15 -0.33
N ALA A 20 0.96 11.21 0.74
CA ALA A 20 0.01 12.30 0.98
C ALA A 20 0.66 13.70 1.04
N LYS A 21 1.93 13.79 1.47
CA LYS A 21 2.68 15.05 1.49
C LYS A 21 2.94 15.62 0.08
N ARG A 22 3.01 14.74 -0.93
CA ARG A 22 3.19 15.10 -2.35
C ARG A 22 1.90 15.57 -3.02
N VAL A 23 0.73 15.34 -2.40
CA VAL A 23 -0.54 15.89 -2.88
C VAL A 23 -0.48 17.41 -2.82
N ALA A 24 -0.90 18.07 -3.92
CA ALA A 24 -0.93 19.52 -4.04
C ALA A 24 -1.68 20.14 -2.85
N VAL A 25 -1.14 21.23 -2.28
CA VAL A 25 -1.61 21.85 -1.03
C VAL A 25 -3.13 22.07 -1.02
N LYS A 26 -3.70 22.55 -2.14
CA LYS A 26 -5.14 22.82 -2.30
C LYS A 26 -6.07 21.60 -2.25
N TYR A 27 -5.53 20.39 -2.34
CA TYR A 27 -6.28 19.12 -2.29
C TYR A 27 -5.83 18.20 -1.15
N ARG A 28 -4.83 18.61 -0.37
CA ARG A 28 -4.20 17.75 0.65
C ARG A 28 -5.14 17.42 1.80
N ASP A 29 -6.09 18.30 2.08
CA ASP A 29 -7.17 18.09 3.04
C ASP A 29 -8.09 16.91 2.67
N ARG A 30 -8.17 16.58 1.37
CA ARG A 30 -8.95 15.47 0.79
C ARG A 30 -8.15 14.21 0.50
N ALA A 31 -6.83 14.24 0.71
CA ALA A 31 -6.00 13.04 0.60
C ALA A 31 -6.41 12.01 1.68
N PRO A 32 -6.22 10.71 1.44
CA PRO A 32 -6.50 9.69 2.45
C PRO A 32 -5.64 9.92 3.70
N LYS A 33 -6.23 9.75 4.88
CA LYS A 33 -5.58 10.02 6.18
C LYS A 33 -5.45 8.73 6.97
N VAL A 34 -4.25 8.46 7.45
CA VAL A 34 -4.03 7.37 8.41
C VAL A 34 -4.46 7.85 9.79
N ILE A 35 -5.28 7.04 10.46
CA ILE A 35 -5.71 7.23 11.85
C ILE A 35 -5.40 5.98 12.67
N THR A 36 -5.22 6.15 13.97
CA THR A 36 -5.11 5.03 14.92
C THR A 36 -6.47 4.82 15.59
N LEU A 37 -6.95 3.58 15.61
CA LEU A 37 -8.20 3.18 16.25
C LEU A 37 -7.99 2.91 17.75
N GLU A 38 -9.10 2.76 18.49
CA GLU A 38 -9.07 2.51 19.95
C GLU A 38 -8.31 1.22 20.32
N ASP A 39 -8.31 0.22 19.44
CA ASP A 39 -7.58 -1.04 19.60
C ASP A 39 -6.09 -0.96 19.20
N GLY A 40 -5.60 0.22 18.82
CA GLY A 40 -4.22 0.48 18.43
C GLY A 40 -3.88 0.18 16.97
N THR A 41 -4.80 -0.38 16.19
CA THR A 41 -4.57 -0.65 14.77
C THR A 41 -4.66 0.63 13.92
N LEU A 42 -4.04 0.60 12.74
CA LEU A 42 -4.11 1.69 11.77
C LEU A 42 -5.28 1.50 10.80
N ALA A 43 -5.95 2.61 10.47
CA ALA A 43 -7.00 2.66 9.47
C ALA A 43 -6.85 3.90 8.58
N VAL A 44 -7.52 3.87 7.43
CA VAL A 44 -7.57 4.97 6.47
C VAL A 44 -8.96 5.57 6.45
N LEU A 45 -9.00 6.87 6.72
CA LEU A 45 -10.17 7.71 6.52
C LEU A 45 -10.04 8.45 5.19
N GLN A 46 -11.04 8.32 4.33
CA GLN A 46 -11.13 9.06 3.09
C GLN A 46 -12.58 9.44 2.80
N GLU A 47 -12.75 10.59 2.17
CA GLU A 47 -14.01 10.99 1.57
C GLU A 47 -14.61 9.87 0.69
N GLY A 48 -15.91 9.63 0.87
CA GLY A 48 -16.71 8.73 0.04
C GLY A 48 -16.43 7.23 0.23
N GLN A 49 -15.67 6.85 1.26
CA GLN A 49 -15.36 5.45 1.58
C GLN A 49 -15.70 5.11 3.03
N PRO A 50 -16.03 3.85 3.33
CA PRO A 50 -16.02 3.37 4.70
C PRO A 50 -14.60 3.42 5.26
N LEU A 51 -14.50 3.36 6.59
CA LEU A 51 -13.22 3.25 7.27
C LEU A 51 -12.57 1.91 6.91
N GLU A 52 -11.34 1.95 6.39
CA GLU A 52 -10.60 0.76 5.95
C GLU A 52 -9.40 0.50 6.86
N ARG A 53 -9.27 -0.70 7.43
CA ARG A 53 -8.10 -1.04 8.27
C ARG A 53 -6.90 -1.36 7.37
N LEU A 54 -5.72 -0.83 7.69
CA LEU A 54 -4.52 -1.08 6.88
C LEU A 54 -4.00 -2.52 6.97
N ILE A 55 -4.46 -3.28 7.97
CA ILE A 55 -4.14 -4.69 8.15
C ILE A 55 -5.13 -5.63 7.44
N SER A 56 -6.20 -5.09 6.83
CA SER A 56 -7.08 -5.88 5.96
C SER A 56 -6.29 -6.48 4.80
N ASN A 57 -6.59 -7.73 4.44
CA ASN A 57 -5.92 -8.53 3.40
C ASN A 57 -4.41 -8.79 3.61
N ILE A 58 -3.86 -8.50 4.79
CA ILE A 58 -2.47 -8.83 5.10
C ILE A 58 -2.41 -10.24 5.68
N SER A 59 -2.17 -11.23 4.81
CA SER A 59 -2.13 -12.65 5.21
C SER A 59 -0.86 -13.38 4.76
N CYS A 60 0.15 -12.63 4.30
CA CYS A 60 1.41 -13.22 3.86
C CYS A 60 2.10 -13.98 5.01
N GLY A 61 2.57 -15.19 4.73
CA GLY A 61 3.24 -16.06 5.71
C GLY A 61 2.31 -16.84 6.65
N LEU A 62 0.99 -16.61 6.62
CA LEU A 62 0.04 -17.34 7.45
C LEU A 62 -0.47 -18.63 6.76
N PRO A 63 -0.67 -19.73 7.53
CA PRO A 63 -1.44 -20.89 7.08
C PRO A 63 -2.81 -20.47 6.56
N TYR A 64 -3.34 -21.16 5.55
CA TYR A 64 -4.59 -20.78 4.89
C TYR A 64 -5.77 -20.67 5.87
N GLU A 65 -5.81 -21.57 6.84
CA GLU A 65 -6.81 -21.75 7.88
C GLU A 65 -6.76 -20.65 8.94
N GLU A 66 -5.63 -19.95 9.05
CA GLU A 66 -5.41 -18.84 9.98
C GLU A 66 -5.66 -17.47 9.34
N ARG A 67 -5.86 -17.41 8.01
CA ARG A 67 -6.05 -16.14 7.28
C ARG A 67 -7.38 -15.48 7.64
N ARG A 68 -7.33 -14.21 8.01
CA ARG A 68 -8.49 -13.37 8.36
C ARG A 68 -8.47 -12.06 7.59
N PRO A 69 -8.66 -12.10 6.26
CA PRO A 69 -8.50 -10.93 5.40
C PRO A 69 -9.35 -9.71 5.79
N PHE A 70 -10.50 -9.93 6.44
CA PHE A 70 -11.45 -8.86 6.79
C PHE A 70 -11.74 -8.78 8.29
N ASP A 71 -11.03 -9.55 9.12
CA ASP A 71 -11.27 -9.64 10.57
C ASP A 71 -9.95 -9.77 11.34
N PRO A 72 -9.09 -8.74 11.28
CA PRO A 72 -7.77 -8.77 11.90
C PRO A 72 -7.88 -8.83 13.43
N LEU A 73 -6.98 -9.58 14.08
CA LEU A 73 -6.99 -9.71 15.53
C LEU A 73 -6.29 -8.54 16.25
N PRO A 74 -6.70 -8.23 17.50
CA PRO A 74 -5.96 -7.32 18.36
C PRO A 74 -4.49 -7.75 18.49
N GLY A 75 -3.57 -6.83 18.16
CA GLY A 75 -2.12 -7.08 18.18
C GLY A 75 -1.49 -7.32 16.81
N GLU A 76 -2.27 -7.52 15.75
CA GLU A 76 -1.76 -7.45 14.38
C GLU A 76 -1.34 -6.01 14.04
N ASN A 77 -0.11 -5.85 13.56
CA ASN A 77 0.47 -4.54 13.29
C ASN A 77 1.01 -4.47 11.86
N TYR A 78 0.46 -3.51 11.12
CA TYR A 78 0.88 -3.13 9.77
C TYR A 78 2.40 -2.97 9.64
N GLU A 79 3.07 -2.34 10.61
CA GLU A 79 4.50 -2.00 10.51
C GLU A 79 5.42 -3.23 10.48
N SER A 80 4.98 -4.33 11.10
CA SER A 80 5.75 -5.58 11.17
C SER A 80 5.33 -6.62 10.12
N SER A 81 4.30 -6.32 9.33
CA SER A 81 3.77 -7.24 8.35
C SER A 81 4.71 -7.41 7.15
N PRO A 82 4.85 -8.64 6.61
CA PRO A 82 5.56 -8.83 5.34
C PRO A 82 4.88 -8.03 4.22
N GLY A 83 5.67 -7.43 3.33
CA GLY A 83 5.20 -6.70 2.15
C GLY A 83 4.72 -5.26 2.38
N THR A 84 4.61 -4.77 3.62
CA THR A 84 4.15 -3.41 3.92
C THR A 84 5.27 -2.38 4.08
N GLY A 85 6.52 -2.85 4.08
CA GLY A 85 7.68 -2.07 4.47
C GLY A 85 8.31 -1.21 3.38
N SER A 86 9.61 -0.94 3.57
CA SER A 86 10.44 -0.17 2.64
C SER A 86 10.76 -0.97 1.35
N PRO A 87 11.22 -0.32 0.27
CA PRO A 87 11.68 -1.06 -0.90
C PRO A 87 12.79 -2.06 -0.56
N GLU A 88 13.70 -1.74 0.38
CA GLU A 88 14.75 -2.68 0.81
C GLU A 88 14.17 -3.92 1.50
N GLN A 89 13.06 -3.77 2.23
CA GLN A 89 12.34 -4.93 2.77
C GLN A 89 11.76 -5.77 1.64
N ARG A 90 11.09 -5.15 0.67
CA ARG A 90 10.51 -5.85 -0.49
C ARG A 90 11.58 -6.61 -1.27
N LEU A 91 12.76 -6.03 -1.46
CA LEU A 91 13.88 -6.69 -2.12
C LEU A 91 14.33 -7.95 -1.40
N ARG A 92 14.40 -7.94 -0.06
CA ARG A 92 14.74 -9.14 0.73
C ARG A 92 13.64 -10.20 0.64
N GLU A 93 12.39 -9.79 0.55
CA GLU A 93 11.24 -10.68 0.40
C GLU A 93 11.24 -11.33 -1.00
N GLN A 94 11.51 -10.56 -2.06
CA GLN A 94 11.73 -11.08 -3.41
C GLN A 94 12.86 -12.12 -3.45
N ASP A 95 14.01 -11.82 -2.84
CA ASP A 95 15.15 -12.73 -2.77
C ASP A 95 14.80 -14.03 -2.03
N LYS A 96 14.00 -13.93 -0.96
CA LYS A 96 13.52 -15.08 -0.18
C LYS A 96 12.57 -15.97 -1.00
N ASP A 97 11.71 -15.35 -1.80
CA ASP A 97 10.69 -16.04 -2.60
C ASP A 97 11.20 -16.48 -3.98
N GLY A 98 12.42 -16.09 -4.37
CA GLY A 98 13.02 -16.40 -5.66
C GLY A 98 12.38 -15.65 -6.83
N VAL A 99 11.87 -14.44 -6.58
CA VAL A 99 11.27 -13.55 -7.58
C VAL A 99 12.34 -12.58 -8.07
N ASP A 100 12.63 -12.59 -9.37
CA ASP A 100 13.68 -11.73 -9.94
C ASP A 100 13.17 -10.34 -10.34
N ALA A 101 11.86 -10.23 -10.61
CA ALA A 101 11.17 -8.97 -10.90
C ALA A 101 9.67 -9.08 -10.65
N GLU A 102 8.98 -7.96 -10.44
CA GLU A 102 7.53 -7.94 -10.23
C GLU A 102 6.80 -6.73 -10.83
N ILE A 103 5.54 -6.93 -11.19
CA ILE A 103 4.61 -5.85 -11.51
C ILE A 103 3.86 -5.47 -10.23
N LEU A 104 4.02 -4.22 -9.79
CA LEU A 104 3.37 -3.68 -8.60
C LEU A 104 2.06 -2.95 -8.94
N PHE A 105 0.95 -3.51 -8.49
CA PHE A 105 -0.34 -2.84 -8.41
C PHE A 105 -0.53 -2.17 -7.04
N PRO A 106 -1.34 -1.10 -6.97
CA PRO A 106 -1.75 -0.54 -5.69
C PRO A 106 -2.49 -1.57 -4.83
N GLY A 107 -2.33 -1.47 -3.52
CA GLY A 107 -3.11 -2.24 -2.55
C GLY A 107 -4.58 -1.81 -2.44
N ASN A 108 -5.24 -2.26 -1.38
CA ASN A 108 -6.65 -1.98 -1.08
C ASN A 108 -6.96 -0.47 -1.11
N VAL A 109 -6.09 0.34 -0.51
CA VAL A 109 -6.18 1.81 -0.51
C VAL A 109 -5.58 2.39 -1.79
N GLY A 110 -6.12 1.95 -2.93
CA GLY A 110 -5.67 2.27 -4.29
C GLY A 110 -6.70 3.06 -5.11
N PRO A 111 -6.57 3.10 -6.45
CA PRO A 111 -7.42 3.89 -7.34
C PRO A 111 -8.92 3.67 -7.16
N GLY A 112 -9.35 2.43 -6.88
CA GLY A 112 -10.75 2.11 -6.58
C GLY A 112 -11.24 2.77 -5.29
N PHE A 113 -10.44 2.74 -4.23
CA PHE A 113 -10.71 3.42 -2.97
C PHE A 113 -10.71 4.95 -3.17
N TRP A 114 -9.68 5.51 -3.80
CA TRP A 114 -9.54 6.95 -4.05
C TRP A 114 -10.68 7.53 -4.87
N ARG A 115 -11.41 6.72 -5.64
CA ARG A 115 -12.54 7.21 -6.42
C ARG A 115 -13.69 7.78 -5.57
N GLY A 116 -13.74 7.45 -4.28
CA GLY A 116 -14.65 8.08 -3.31
C GLY A 116 -14.45 9.60 -3.16
N ILE A 117 -13.28 10.12 -3.54
CA ILE A 117 -13.01 11.56 -3.59
C ILE A 117 -13.87 12.18 -4.71
N GLY A 118 -14.91 12.93 -4.33
CA GLY A 118 -15.91 13.43 -5.26
C GLY A 118 -15.43 14.50 -6.23
N ASN A 119 -14.28 15.13 -5.97
CA ASN A 119 -13.66 16.11 -6.88
C ASN A 119 -12.58 15.44 -7.71
N ASP A 120 -12.77 15.46 -9.02
CA ASP A 120 -11.89 14.77 -9.97
C ASP A 120 -10.46 15.33 -9.99
N ASP A 121 -10.25 16.63 -9.72
CA ASP A 121 -8.90 17.20 -9.66
C ASP A 121 -8.17 16.76 -8.38
N ALA A 122 -8.87 16.66 -7.25
CA ALA A 122 -8.34 16.12 -6.02
C ALA A 122 -8.01 14.63 -6.16
N TYR A 123 -8.90 13.85 -6.77
CA TYR A 123 -8.64 12.43 -7.10
C TYR A 123 -7.39 12.28 -7.97
N LYS A 124 -7.30 13.02 -9.08
CA LYS A 124 -6.10 13.01 -9.96
C LYS A 124 -4.84 13.46 -9.22
N ALA A 125 -4.95 14.39 -8.27
CA ALA A 125 -3.81 14.83 -7.48
C ALA A 125 -3.31 13.73 -6.53
N VAL A 126 -4.20 12.92 -5.95
CA VAL A 126 -3.82 11.74 -5.16
C VAL A 126 -3.14 10.68 -6.02
N VAL A 127 -3.70 10.37 -7.19
CA VAL A 127 -3.09 9.42 -8.15
C VAL A 127 -1.68 9.86 -8.55
N ARG A 128 -1.50 11.15 -8.89
CA ARG A 128 -0.18 11.70 -9.22
C ARG A 128 0.79 11.60 -8.06
N ALA A 129 0.37 12.00 -6.86
CA ALA A 129 1.21 11.91 -5.67
C ALA A 129 1.69 10.48 -5.38
N TYR A 130 0.81 9.48 -5.55
CA TYR A 130 1.18 8.07 -5.44
C TYR A 130 2.17 7.66 -6.51
N ASN A 131 1.91 7.99 -7.78
CA ASN A 131 2.80 7.64 -8.89
C ASN A 131 4.19 8.27 -8.74
N ASP A 132 4.25 9.55 -8.37
CA ASP A 132 5.50 10.28 -8.15
C ASP A 132 6.28 9.65 -6.99
N TRP A 133 5.60 9.33 -5.89
CA TRP A 133 6.22 8.62 -4.76
C TRP A 133 6.74 7.24 -5.16
N LEU A 134 5.92 6.45 -5.86
CA LEU A 134 6.26 5.09 -6.27
C LEU A 134 7.50 5.11 -7.18
N ALA A 135 7.55 6.02 -8.16
CA ALA A 135 8.65 6.14 -9.09
C ALA A 135 9.93 6.70 -8.45
N GLU A 136 9.81 7.76 -7.64
CA GLU A 136 10.96 8.53 -7.16
C GLU A 136 11.53 8.04 -5.82
N GLU A 137 10.77 7.28 -5.03
CA GLU A 137 11.22 6.81 -3.70
C GLU A 137 11.20 5.29 -3.55
N TYR A 138 10.25 4.59 -4.19
CA TYR A 138 10.09 3.15 -3.98
C TYR A 138 10.83 2.33 -5.06
N CYS A 139 10.37 2.40 -6.31
CA CYS A 139 10.91 1.64 -7.42
C CYS A 139 12.33 2.07 -7.83
N CYS A 140 12.74 3.31 -7.50
CA CYS A 140 14.10 3.79 -7.80
C CYS A 140 15.20 3.03 -7.06
N CYS A 141 14.86 2.30 -5.99
CA CYS A 141 15.82 1.51 -5.19
C CYS A 141 16.43 0.36 -6.00
N ALA A 142 15.66 -0.24 -6.91
CA ALA A 142 16.10 -1.32 -7.80
C ALA A 142 15.30 -1.29 -9.11
N PRO A 143 15.60 -0.36 -10.04
CA PRO A 143 14.81 -0.15 -11.26
C PRO A 143 14.83 -1.34 -12.25
N GLU A 144 15.71 -2.30 -12.03
CA GLU A 144 15.81 -3.54 -12.80
C GLU A 144 14.96 -4.69 -12.26
N ARG A 145 14.16 -4.49 -11.20
CA ARG A 145 13.31 -5.51 -10.57
C ARG A 145 11.84 -5.10 -10.54
#